data_AF-A0A7V4Y8F1-F1
#
_entry.id   AF-A0A7V4Y8F1-F1
#
_cell.length_a   1.000
_cell.length_b   1.000
_cell.length_c   1.000
_cell.angle_alpha   90.00
_cell.angle_beta   90.00
_cell.angle_gamma   90.00
#
_symmetry.space_group_name_H-M   'P 1'
#
loop_
_entity.id
_entity.type
_entity.pdbx_description
1 polymer ?
#
loop_
_entity_poly.entity_id
_entity_poly.type
_entity_poly.pdbx_seq_one_letter_code
_entity_poly.pdbx_strand_id
1 'polypeptide(L)'
;MIKKILFLFFISFFLVIFQTCFLIHFLNLNLLLVLLIFFSLLEKANEKLALFFSLFIGFFSDFFSDKFFGYYLISFLLLSLFIKFFLKKYVKI
;
A
#
# COMPACT_ATOMS: atom_id res chain seq x y z
N MET A 1 -15.35 10.77 4.70
CA MET A 1 -14.38 9.99 3.90
C MET A 1 -13.13 10.79 3.52
N ILE A 2 -13.26 12.04 3.05
CA ILE A 2 -12.13 12.92 2.68
C ILE A 2 -11.06 13.02 3.79
N LYS A 3 -11.45 13.24 5.06
CA LYS A 3 -10.48 13.27 6.18
C LYS A 3 -9.63 11.99 6.30
N LYS A 4 -10.23 10.81 6.08
CA LYS A 4 -9.52 9.52 6.11
C LYS A 4 -8.57 9.37 4.91
N ILE A 5 -8.99 9.81 3.73
CA ILE A 5 -8.19 9.77 2.50
C ILE A 5 -6.99 10.73 2.63
N LEU A 6 -7.19 11.94 3.15
CA LEU A 6 -6.11 12.88 3.44
C LEU A 6 -5.14 12.29 4.46
N PHE A 7 -5.64 11.70 5.55
CA PHE A 7 -4.79 11.03 6.52
C PHE A 7 -3.97 9.89 5.87
N LEU A 8 -4.62 9.07 5.03
CA LEU A 8 -3.95 8.00 4.28
C LEU A 8 -2.89 8.54 3.32
N PHE A 9 -3.13 9.69 2.68
CA PHE A 9 -2.15 10.33 1.81
C PHE A 9 -0.90 10.73 2.60
N PHE A 10 -1.07 11.46 3.71
CA PHE A 10 0.05 11.90 4.54
C PHE A 10 0.80 10.74 5.19
N ILE A 11 0.09 9.74 5.73
CA ILE A 11 0.74 8.58 6.35
C ILE A 11 1.52 7.76 5.31
N SER A 12 0.98 7.59 4.09
CA SER A 12 1.66 6.87 3.01
C SER A 12 2.93 7.60 2.59
N PHE A 13 2.87 8.92 2.45
CA PHE A 13 4.04 9.74 2.15
C PHE A 13 5.14 9.57 3.21
N PHE A 14 4.77 9.71 4.48
CA PHE A 14 5.71 9.53 5.59
C PHE A 14 6.31 8.12 5.61
N LEU A 15 5.49 7.07 5.44
CA LEU A 15 5.94 5.68 5.42
C LEU A 15 6.93 5.40 4.29
N VAL A 16 6.68 5.93 3.09
CA VAL A 16 7.58 5.73 1.95
C VAL A 16 8.92 6.39 2.21
N ILE A 17 8.93 7.65 2.66
CA ILE A 17 10.18 8.35 3.03
C ILE A 17 10.91 7.62 4.14
N PHE A 18 10.19 7.17 5.17
CA PHE A 18 10.81 6.44 6.27
C PHE A 18 11.45 5.14 5.78
N GLN A 19 10.80 4.43 4.86
CA GLN A 19 11.35 3.21 4.27
C GLN A 19 12.58 3.49 3.39
N THR A 20 12.51 4.47 2.49
CA THR A 20 13.57 4.74 1.53
C THR A 20 14.78 5.42 2.17
N CYS A 21 14.58 6.34 3.12
CA CYS A 21 15.68 7.08 3.73
C CYS A 21 16.32 6.34 4.91
N PHE A 22 15.53 5.69 5.77
CA PHE A 22 16.06 5.06 7.00
C PHE A 22 16.23 3.56 6.84
N LEU A 23 15.15 2.83 6.51
CA LEU A 23 15.12 1.37 6.62
C LEU A 23 15.92 0.62 5.57
N ILE A 24 16.18 1.22 4.40
CA ILE A 24 16.95 0.59 3.33
C ILE A 24 18.32 0.08 3.80
N HIS A 25 18.90 0.72 4.83
CA HIS A 25 20.21 0.36 5.39
C HIS A 25 20.14 -0.75 6.45
N PHE A 26 18.97 -0.96 7.07
CA PHE A 26 18.82 -1.85 8.23
C PHE A 26 18.12 -3.17 7.90
N LEU A 27 17.18 -3.15 6.96
CA LEU A 27 16.29 -4.27 6.69
C LEU A 27 16.02 -4.38 5.19
N ASN A 28 16.30 -5.54 4.61
CA ASN A 28 15.95 -5.85 3.22
C ASN A 28 14.46 -6.26 3.05
N LEU A 29 13.61 -5.85 4.00
CA LEU A 29 12.18 -6.15 4.05
C LEU A 29 11.37 -4.94 3.56
N ASN A 30 10.46 -5.18 2.62
CA ASN A 30 9.57 -4.14 2.12
C ASN A 30 8.38 -3.94 3.08
N LEU A 31 8.56 -3.08 4.07
CA LEU A 31 7.55 -2.78 5.10
C LEU A 31 6.25 -2.24 4.50
N LEU A 32 6.31 -1.44 3.43
CA LEU A 32 5.14 -0.95 2.71
C LEU A 32 4.28 -2.09 2.16
N LEU A 33 4.91 -3.13 1.60
CA LEU A 33 4.22 -4.30 1.08
C LEU A 33 3.55 -5.08 2.23
N VAL A 34 4.26 -5.27 3.34
CA VAL A 34 3.71 -5.95 4.53
C VAL A 34 2.51 -5.18 5.08
N LEU A 35 2.63 -3.87 5.27
CA LEU A 35 1.55 -3.01 5.74
C LEU A 35 0.36 -3.02 4.78
N LEU A 36 0.60 -3.02 3.47
CA LEU A 36 -0.47 -3.09 2.48
C LEU A 36 -1.25 -4.40 2.59
N ILE A 37 -0.57 -5.53 2.76
CA ILE A 37 -1.22 -6.85 2.94
C ILE A 37 -2.09 -6.84 4.19
N PHE A 38 -1.52 -6.45 5.34
CA PHE A 38 -2.26 -6.40 6.60
C PHE A 38 -3.46 -5.46 6.52
N PHE A 39 -3.28 -4.25 5.97
CA PHE A 39 -4.35 -3.29 5.81
C PHE A 39 -5.45 -3.80 4.88
N SER A 40 -5.07 -4.44 3.77
CA SER A 40 -6.01 -5.02 2.81
C SER A 40 -6.79 -6.20 3.40
N LEU A 41 -6.19 -7.00 4.28
CA LEU A 41 -6.87 -8.10 4.98
C LEU A 41 -7.83 -7.60 6.06
N LEU A 42 -7.42 -6.62 6.88
CA LEU A 42 -8.20 -6.08 8.01
C LEU A 42 -9.36 -5.19 7.58
N GLU A 43 -9.29 -4.57 6.40
CA GLU A 43 -10.36 -3.72 5.90
C GLU A 43 -11.67 -4.53 5.72
N LYS A 44 -12.84 -3.93 5.91
CA LYS A 44 -14.11 -4.60 5.57
C LYS A 44 -14.26 -4.76 4.05
N ALA A 45 -14.90 -5.83 3.57
CA ALA A 45 -15.05 -6.10 2.13
C ALA A 45 -15.69 -4.94 1.33
N ASN A 46 -16.61 -4.20 1.96
CA ASN A 46 -17.34 -3.08 1.33
C ASN A 46 -16.54 -1.76 1.29
N GLU A 47 -15.46 -1.63 2.06
CA GLU A 47 -14.67 -0.40 2.11
C GLU A 47 -13.62 -0.36 0.99
N LYS A 48 -13.24 0.84 0.53
CA LYS A 48 -12.30 1.05 -0.59
C LYS A 48 -11.01 1.76 -0.15
N LEU A 49 -10.77 1.90 1.14
CA LEU A 49 -9.58 2.52 1.73
C LEU A 49 -8.31 1.76 1.36
N ALA A 50 -8.29 0.42 1.30
CA ALA A 50 -7.08 -0.30 0.90
C ALA A 50 -6.69 -0.03 -0.56
N LEU A 51 -7.67 0.23 -1.42
CA LEU A 51 -7.40 0.65 -2.81
C LEU A 51 -6.74 2.03 -2.84
N PHE A 52 -7.27 3.00 -2.07
CA PHE A 52 -6.63 4.32 -1.95
C PHE A 52 -5.23 4.23 -1.32
N PHE A 53 -5.05 3.35 -0.33
CA PHE A 53 -3.74 3.11 0.28
C PHE A 53 -2.74 2.52 -0.72
N SER A 54 -3.13 1.50 -1.49
CA SER A 54 -2.28 0.96 -2.56
C SER A 54 -1.94 2.00 -3.62
N LEU A 55 -2.88 2.89 -3.97
CA LEU A 55 -2.63 3.97 -4.92
C LEU A 55 -1.58 4.95 -4.40
N PHE A 56 -1.71 5.43 -3.17
CA PHE A 56 -0.79 6.41 -2.62
C PHE A 56 0.59 5.82 -2.35
N ILE A 57 0.66 4.64 -1.72
CA ILE A 57 1.94 3.97 -1.48
C ILE A 57 2.63 3.67 -2.82
N GLY A 58 1.90 3.16 -3.81
CA GLY A 58 2.46 2.84 -5.11
C GLY A 58 2.97 4.07 -5.86
N PHE A 59 2.16 5.12 -5.91
CA PHE A 59 2.53 6.40 -6.50
C PHE A 59 3.80 7.00 -5.87
N PHE A 60 3.85 7.06 -4.54
CA PHE A 60 5.03 7.59 -3.84
C PHE A 60 6.24 6.66 -3.99
N SER A 61 6.04 5.35 -3.95
CA SER A 61 7.14 4.39 -4.13
C SER A 61 7.76 4.51 -5.52
N ASP A 62 6.94 4.70 -6.56
CA ASP A 62 7.44 4.96 -7.92
C ASP A 62 8.24 6.27 -7.97
N PHE A 63 7.75 7.32 -7.30
CA PHE A 63 8.41 8.63 -7.27
C PHE A 63 9.80 8.60 -6.61
N PHE A 64 9.98 7.77 -5.58
CA PHE A 64 11.24 7.65 -4.84
C PHE A 64 12.09 6.46 -5.26
N SER A 65 11.75 5.78 -6.37
CA SER A 65 12.51 4.63 -6.86
C SER A 65 13.15 4.91 -8.20
N ASP A 66 14.26 4.21 -8.47
CA ASP A 66 14.93 4.24 -9.78
C ASP A 66 14.23 3.38 -10.84
N LYS A 67 13.07 2.80 -10.53
CA LYS A 67 12.32 1.93 -11.46
C LYS A 67 11.44 2.76 -12.40
N PHE A 68 10.96 2.10 -13.45
CA PHE A 68 10.00 2.70 -14.37
C PHE A 68 8.74 3.16 -13.61
N PHE A 69 8.31 4.39 -13.88
CA PHE A 69 7.14 4.98 -13.24
C PHE A 69 5.89 4.15 -13.52
N GLY A 70 5.22 3.69 -12.46
CA GLY A 70 4.06 2.79 -12.53
C GLY A 70 4.36 1.36 -12.10
N TYR A 71 5.63 0.96 -11.91
CA TYR A 71 5.97 -0.39 -11.48
C TYR A 71 5.37 -0.73 -10.11
N TYR A 72 5.58 0.13 -9.11
CA TYR A 72 5.04 -0.07 -7.76
C TYR A 72 3.56 0.24 -7.69
N LEU A 73 3.08 1.25 -8.43
CA LEU A 73 1.66 1.57 -8.48
C LEU A 73 0.83 0.39 -9.00
N ILE A 74 1.21 -0.18 -10.14
CA ILE A 74 0.47 -1.30 -10.74
C ILE A 74 0.57 -2.54 -9.86
N SER A 75 1.77 -2.86 -9.34
CA SER A 75 1.95 -4.06 -8.52
C SER A 75 1.17 -4.00 -7.20
N PHE A 76 1.18 -2.87 -6.49
CA PHE A 76 0.41 -2.71 -5.26
C PHE A 76 -1.09 -2.65 -5.49
N LEU A 77 -1.56 -2.03 -6.58
CA LEU A 77 -2.96 -2.08 -6.97
C LEU A 77 -3.42 -3.52 -7.25
N LEU A 78 -2.68 -4.26 -8.07
CA LEU A 78 -2.99 -5.66 -8.38
C LEU A 78 -3.03 -6.51 -7.11
N LEU A 79 -2.08 -6.30 -6.19
CA LEU A 79 -2.04 -7.01 -4.92
C LEU A 79 -3.28 -6.72 -4.07
N SER A 80 -3.65 -5.44 -3.92
CA SER A 80 -4.80 -5.07 -3.07
C SER A 80 -6.12 -5.56 -3.67
N LEU A 81 -6.26 -5.52 -5.01
CA LEU A 81 -7.38 -6.12 -5.74
C LEU A 81 -7.42 -7.64 -5.55
N PHE A 82 -6.27 -8.31 -5.68
CA PHE A 82 -6.17 -9.76 -5.51
C PHE A 82 -6.62 -10.18 -4.09
N ILE A 83 -6.13 -9.50 -3.05
CA ILE A 83 -6.53 -9.76 -1.67
C ILE A 83 -8.03 -9.52 -1.48
N LYS A 84 -8.55 -8.43 -2.03
CA LYS A 84 -9.95 -8.06 -1.85
C LYS A 84 -10.93 -9.00 -2.57
N PHE A 85 -10.60 -9.44 -3.78
CA PHE A 85 -11.50 -10.27 -4.57
C PHE A 85 -11.32 -11.76 -4.31
N PHE A 86 -10.08 -12.24 -4.15
CA PHE A 86 -9.81 -13.65 -3.93
C PHE A 86 -9.80 -13.95 -2.43
N LEU A 87 -8.85 -13.41 -1.68
CA LEU A 87 -8.66 -13.83 -0.28
C LEU A 87 -9.89 -13.55 0.59
N LYS A 88 -10.51 -12.37 0.51
CA LYS A 88 -11.72 -12.10 1.31
C LYS A 88 -12.97 -12.88 0.90
N LYS A 89 -13.05 -13.33 -0.35
CA LYS A 89 -14.19 -14.14 -0.81
C LYS A 89 -14.09 -15.56 -0.25
N TYR A 90 -12.88 -16.10 -0.12
CA TYR A 90 -12.65 -17.48 0.28
C TYR A 90 -12.27 -17.65 1.76
N VAL A 91 -11.66 -16.63 2.37
CA VAL A 91 -11.25 -16.62 3.77
C VAL A 91 -12.14 -15.63 4.51
N LYS A 92 -13.16 -16.14 5.20
CA LYS A 92 -13.96 -15.38 6.17
C LYS A 92 -13.07 -15.12 7.39
N ILE A 93 -12.40 -13.98 7.39
CA ILE A 93 -11.68 -13.42 8.54
C ILE A 93 -12.56 -12.35 9.17
#